data_AF-A0A934WF75-F1
#
_entry.id   AF-A0A934WF75-F1
#
_cell.length_a   1.000
_cell.length_b   1.000
_cell.length_c   1.000
_cell.angle_alpha   90.00
_cell.angle_beta   90.00
_cell.angle_gamma   90.00
#
_symmetry.space_group_name_H-M   'P 1'
#
loop_
_entity.id
_entity.type
_entity.pdbx_description
1 polymer ?
#
loop_
_entity_poly.entity_id
_entity_poly.type
_entity_poly.pdbx_seq_one_letter_code
_entity_poly.pdbx_strand_id
1 'polypeptide(L)'
;MMQRSVIYLVIFIVILFYSCGRRPRYVLPEDKMMDVLYDIQLAQAIYRSDPNFNTDEKKDALIAGVLHKYKISQADLDSSLLWYSDNIEYYMAINDSVASRLRASNTRAMDAKSALAQGRDFSNLIIPPFYNLTNSSPTLVFNIDSTRLMTIDYPRFSFKFNVHGLNDLLDAEAAVFFTYKDTLVKRIVPIDQNSIYTFSKPQLADSLLKSITGYVHVANKVRGGFTNVVLYDITYIDTLSVMNNEAGYPVQNNNPESLKKIDTISERNNEISSSAEGMRVKEGQNTPGNNRPQRKSMLRRSRE
;
A
#
# COMPACT_ATOMS: atom_id res chain seq x y z
N MET A 1 45.91 -35.62 13.70
CA MET A 1 44.68 -35.72 12.88
C MET A 1 43.78 -34.49 13.02
N MET A 2 43.43 -34.04 14.24
CA MET A 2 42.55 -32.86 14.49
C MET A 2 42.83 -31.58 13.69
N GLN A 3 44.09 -31.14 13.52
CA GLN A 3 44.38 -29.88 12.82
C GLN A 3 43.86 -29.85 11.38
N ARG A 4 43.88 -30.97 10.64
CA ARG A 4 43.34 -31.01 9.28
C ARG A 4 41.81 -30.86 9.28
N SER A 5 41.12 -31.51 10.22
CA SER A 5 39.67 -31.38 10.39
C SER A 5 39.24 -29.95 10.74
N VAL A 6 40.02 -29.23 11.56
CA VAL A 6 39.75 -27.81 11.88
C VAL A 6 39.89 -26.94 10.63
N ILE A 7 40.90 -27.16 9.79
CA ILE A 7 41.09 -26.43 8.53
C ILE A 7 39.90 -26.67 7.58
N TYR A 8 39.43 -27.91 7.42
CA TYR A 8 38.25 -28.19 6.60
C TYR A 8 36.97 -27.56 7.16
N LEU A 9 36.80 -27.51 8.49
CA LEU A 9 35.65 -26.86 9.13
C LEU A 9 35.68 -25.34 8.95
N VAL A 10 36.86 -24.70 9.05
CA VAL A 10 37.02 -23.27 8.76
C VAL A 10 36.77 -22.96 7.28
N ILE A 11 37.27 -23.79 6.35
CA ILE A 11 37.01 -23.63 4.91
C ILE A 11 35.51 -23.79 4.60
N PHE A 12 34.84 -24.77 5.21
CA PHE A 12 33.40 -24.97 5.05
C PHE A 12 32.59 -23.77 5.56
N ILE A 13 32.96 -23.21 6.73
CA ILE A 13 32.35 -21.99 7.26
C ILE A 13 32.59 -20.78 6.34
N VAL A 14 33.80 -20.61 5.81
CA VAL A 14 34.10 -19.53 4.85
C VAL A 14 33.28 -19.67 3.56
N ILE A 15 33.10 -20.89 3.04
CA ILE A 15 32.25 -21.16 1.87
C ILE A 15 30.77 -20.85 2.17
N LEU A 16 30.27 -21.17 3.37
CA LEU A 16 28.92 -20.80 3.78
C LEU A 16 28.72 -19.28 3.84
N PHE A 17 29.73 -18.51 4.26
CA PHE A 17 29.68 -17.04 4.22
C PHE A 17 29.76 -16.44 2.81
N TYR A 18 30.21 -17.19 1.79
CA TYR A 18 30.13 -16.78 0.37
C TYR A 18 28.72 -16.89 -0.22
N SER A 19 27.74 -17.38 0.54
CA SER A 19 26.32 -17.29 0.18
C SER A 19 25.68 -15.92 0.46
N CYS A 20 26.44 -14.92 0.94
CA CYS A 20 26.01 -13.52 0.92
C CYS A 20 25.93 -13.04 -0.53
N GLY A 21 24.70 -12.83 -1.02
CA GLY A 21 24.39 -12.74 -2.45
C GLY A 21 25.19 -11.71 -3.26
N ARG A 22 25.33 -11.97 -4.57
CA ARG A 22 26.10 -11.19 -5.57
C ARG A 22 25.57 -9.77 -5.83
N ARG A 23 24.69 -9.25 -4.97
CA ARG A 23 24.01 -7.96 -5.13
C ARG A 23 24.94 -6.80 -4.73
N PRO A 24 25.25 -5.85 -5.62
CA PRO A 24 26.03 -4.66 -5.29
C PRO A 24 25.37 -3.81 -4.20
N ARG A 25 26.19 -3.13 -3.39
CA ARG A 25 25.72 -2.33 -2.24
C ARG A 25 24.78 -1.17 -2.60
N TYR A 26 24.87 -0.64 -3.82
CA TYR A 26 24.01 0.43 -4.33
C TYR A 26 22.60 -0.04 -4.74
N VAL A 27 22.38 -1.35 -4.85
CA VAL A 27 21.08 -1.93 -5.19
C VAL A 27 20.21 -2.04 -3.94
N LEU A 28 18.91 -1.86 -4.06
CA LEU A 28 17.96 -2.11 -2.98
C LEU A 28 17.86 -3.62 -2.65
N PRO A 29 17.86 -4.04 -1.38
CA PRO A 29 17.53 -5.42 -0.99
C PRO A 29 16.16 -5.84 -1.55
N GLU A 30 15.99 -7.13 -1.84
CA GLU A 30 14.77 -7.67 -2.50
C GLU A 30 13.49 -7.30 -1.74
N ASP A 31 13.44 -7.51 -0.42
CA ASP A 31 12.30 -7.13 0.43
C ASP A 31 11.99 -5.63 0.34
N LYS A 32 13.03 -4.78 0.38
CA LYS A 32 12.88 -3.33 0.29
C LYS A 32 12.40 -2.91 -1.11
N MET A 33 12.90 -3.56 -2.16
CA MET A 33 12.43 -3.32 -3.53
C MET A 33 10.97 -3.76 -3.70
N MET A 34 10.58 -4.88 -3.11
CA MET A 34 9.19 -5.36 -3.10
C MET A 34 8.25 -4.35 -2.43
N ASP A 35 8.61 -3.84 -1.26
CA ASP A 35 7.81 -2.82 -0.56
C ASP A 35 7.73 -1.51 -1.35
N VAL A 36 8.86 -1.04 -1.92
CA VAL A 36 8.91 0.17 -2.78
C VAL A 36 8.03 0.02 -4.02
N LEU A 37 8.14 -1.09 -4.75
CA LEU A 37 7.35 -1.32 -5.96
C LEU A 37 5.86 -1.49 -5.65
N TYR A 38 5.51 -2.11 -4.52
CA TYR A 38 4.12 -2.20 -4.07
C TYR A 38 3.50 -0.83 -3.85
N ASP A 39 4.18 0.06 -3.11
CA ASP A 39 3.69 1.42 -2.85
C ASP A 39 3.70 2.30 -4.11
N ILE A 40 4.67 2.12 -5.02
CA ILE A 40 4.65 2.78 -6.33
C ILE A 40 3.41 2.34 -7.11
N GLN A 41 3.10 1.05 -7.19
CA GLN A 41 1.89 0.57 -7.90
C GLN A 41 0.59 1.08 -7.24
N LEU A 42 0.58 1.23 -5.91
CA LEU A 42 -0.54 1.84 -5.18
C LEU A 42 -0.69 3.33 -5.51
N ALA A 43 0.40 4.10 -5.49
CA ALA A 43 0.42 5.49 -5.94
C ALA A 43 -0.03 5.62 -7.41
N GLN A 44 0.38 4.67 -8.27
CA GLN A 44 -0.08 4.63 -9.66
C GLN A 44 -1.59 4.38 -9.78
N ALA A 45 -2.16 3.50 -8.95
CA ALA A 45 -3.60 3.27 -8.90
C ALA A 45 -4.36 4.53 -8.43
N ILE A 46 -3.83 5.25 -7.43
CA ILE A 46 -4.43 6.51 -6.94
C ILE A 46 -4.54 7.53 -8.08
N TYR A 47 -3.44 7.90 -8.75
CA TYR A 47 -3.50 8.95 -9.79
C TYR A 47 -4.38 8.55 -10.99
N ARG A 48 -4.46 7.25 -11.32
CA ARG A 48 -5.33 6.76 -12.41
C ARG A 48 -6.82 6.80 -12.05
N SER A 49 -7.15 6.87 -10.76
CA SER A 49 -8.53 6.83 -10.26
C SER A 49 -9.06 8.19 -9.80
N ASP A 50 -8.20 9.11 -9.38
CA ASP A 50 -8.59 10.44 -8.88
C ASP A 50 -8.40 11.53 -9.96
N PRO A 51 -9.49 12.20 -10.42
CA PRO A 51 -9.40 13.27 -11.42
C PRO A 51 -8.58 14.50 -10.96
N ASN A 52 -8.25 14.63 -9.68
CA ASN A 52 -7.37 15.69 -9.18
C ASN A 52 -5.90 15.51 -9.58
N PHE A 53 -5.44 14.30 -9.93
CA PHE A 53 -4.05 14.01 -10.35
C PHE A 53 -3.88 14.10 -11.88
N ASN A 54 -4.46 15.14 -12.47
CA ASN A 54 -4.48 15.42 -13.91
C ASN A 54 -3.19 16.05 -14.49
N THR A 55 -2.20 16.32 -13.65
CA THR A 55 -0.97 17.09 -13.95
C THR A 55 0.25 16.26 -13.59
N ASP A 56 1.31 16.34 -14.38
CA ASP A 56 2.51 15.50 -14.19
C ASP A 56 3.24 15.84 -12.89
N GLU A 57 3.26 17.12 -12.52
CA GLU A 57 3.86 17.61 -11.26
C GLU A 57 3.21 16.97 -10.02
N LYS A 58 1.91 16.64 -10.07
CA LYS A 58 1.21 15.95 -8.98
C LYS A 58 1.51 14.45 -8.94
N LYS A 59 1.77 13.83 -10.10
CA LYS A 59 2.17 12.42 -10.19
C LYS A 59 3.58 12.27 -9.64
N ASP A 60 4.49 13.15 -10.05
CA ASP A 60 5.87 13.20 -9.59
C ASP A 60 5.95 13.45 -8.07
N ALA A 61 5.13 14.36 -7.54
CA ALA A 61 5.02 14.58 -6.09
C ALA A 61 4.58 13.33 -5.33
N LEU A 62 3.63 12.56 -5.87
CA LEU A 62 3.14 11.32 -5.25
C LEU A 62 4.20 10.22 -5.25
N ILE A 63 4.94 10.04 -6.35
CA ILE A 63 6.07 9.11 -6.42
C ILE A 63 7.21 9.56 -5.50
N ALA A 64 7.53 10.86 -5.47
CA ALA A 64 8.53 11.42 -4.55
C ALA A 64 8.18 11.18 -3.07
N GLY A 65 6.89 11.21 -2.71
CA GLY A 65 6.40 10.80 -1.39
C GLY A 65 6.73 9.34 -1.05
N VAL A 66 6.53 8.43 -2.00
CA VAL A 66 6.92 7.01 -1.84
C VAL A 66 8.44 6.86 -1.68
N LEU A 67 9.25 7.52 -2.52
CA LEU A 67 10.72 7.47 -2.40
C LEU A 67 11.19 8.01 -1.03
N HIS A 68 10.59 9.09 -0.56
CA HIS A 68 10.86 9.68 0.75
C HIS A 68 10.51 8.72 1.90
N LYS A 69 9.35 8.04 1.86
CA LYS A 69 8.96 7.00 2.84
C LYS A 69 10.04 5.92 2.99
N TYR A 70 10.61 5.43 1.88
CA TYR A 70 11.64 4.40 1.89
C TYR A 70 13.07 4.92 2.09
N LYS A 71 13.26 6.25 2.20
CA LYS A 71 14.57 6.90 2.32
C LYS A 71 15.51 6.50 1.18
N ILE A 72 15.01 6.66 -0.05
CA ILE A 72 15.75 6.39 -1.30
C ILE A 72 15.63 7.60 -2.22
N SER A 73 16.63 7.81 -3.08
CA SER A 73 16.52 8.74 -4.21
C SER A 73 15.97 8.04 -5.45
N GLN A 74 15.55 8.83 -6.45
CA GLN A 74 15.21 8.31 -7.77
C GLN A 74 16.40 7.52 -8.37
N ALA A 75 17.63 8.05 -8.23
CA ALA A 75 18.84 7.38 -8.73
C ALA A 75 19.13 6.04 -8.05
N ASP A 76 18.79 5.87 -6.77
CA ASP A 76 18.91 4.58 -6.07
C ASP A 76 17.90 3.56 -6.62
N LEU A 77 16.67 4.00 -6.91
CA LEU A 77 15.64 3.17 -7.53
C LEU A 77 16.06 2.77 -8.96
N ASP A 78 16.44 3.73 -9.79
CA ASP A 78 16.83 3.50 -11.19
C ASP A 78 18.06 2.57 -11.29
N SER A 79 19.09 2.82 -10.47
CA SER A 79 20.30 1.98 -10.43
C SER A 79 19.99 0.56 -9.95
N SER A 80 18.98 0.40 -9.10
CA SER A 80 18.52 -0.91 -8.64
C SER A 80 17.69 -1.61 -9.71
N LEU A 81 16.76 -0.92 -10.36
CA LEU A 81 15.95 -1.46 -11.45
C LEU A 81 16.82 -1.94 -12.62
N LEU A 82 17.85 -1.17 -12.99
CA LEU A 82 18.83 -1.58 -14.00
C LEU A 82 19.59 -2.85 -13.60
N TRP A 83 19.97 -2.99 -12.32
CA TRP A 83 20.59 -4.23 -11.87
C TRP A 83 19.59 -5.40 -11.86
N TYR A 84 18.34 -5.18 -11.48
CA TYR A 84 17.30 -6.20 -11.47
C TYR A 84 16.84 -6.61 -12.88
N SER A 85 16.92 -5.75 -13.90
CA SER A 85 16.70 -6.16 -15.30
C SER A 85 17.78 -7.12 -15.80
N ASP A 86 19.05 -6.90 -15.41
CA ASP A 86 20.16 -7.81 -15.71
C ASP A 86 20.11 -9.10 -14.87
N ASN A 87 19.33 -9.11 -13.78
CA ASN A 87 19.21 -10.20 -12.79
C ASN A 87 17.74 -10.65 -12.68
N ILE A 88 17.15 -10.97 -13.84
CA ILE A 88 15.71 -11.12 -14.05
C ILE A 88 14.99 -12.10 -13.10
N GLU A 89 15.66 -13.17 -12.65
CA GLU A 89 15.08 -14.18 -11.74
C GLU A 89 14.59 -13.55 -10.43
N TYR A 90 15.40 -12.66 -9.84
CA TYR A 90 15.05 -11.92 -8.63
C TYR A 90 13.93 -10.91 -8.90
N TYR A 91 13.97 -10.24 -10.07
CA TYR A 91 12.94 -9.28 -10.45
C TYR A 91 11.57 -9.94 -10.68
N MET A 92 11.54 -11.16 -11.23
CA MET A 92 10.32 -11.96 -11.35
C MET A 92 9.76 -12.32 -9.98
N ALA A 93 10.58 -12.85 -9.06
CA ALA A 93 10.15 -13.20 -7.71
C ALA A 93 9.61 -11.98 -6.93
N ILE A 94 10.24 -10.81 -7.08
CA ILE A 94 9.77 -9.54 -6.53
C ILE A 94 8.41 -9.16 -7.14
N ASN A 95 8.27 -9.15 -8.46
CA ASN A 95 7.02 -8.76 -9.12
C ASN A 95 5.86 -9.72 -8.82
N ASP A 96 6.10 -11.03 -8.79
CA ASP A 96 5.09 -12.02 -8.39
C ASP A 96 4.64 -11.80 -6.94
N SER A 97 5.56 -11.45 -6.05
CA SER A 97 5.25 -11.12 -4.65
C SER A 97 4.48 -9.81 -4.53
N VAL A 98 4.86 -8.76 -5.25
CA VAL A 98 4.13 -7.48 -5.33
C VAL A 98 2.71 -7.70 -5.88
N ALA A 99 2.59 -8.42 -6.99
CA ALA A 99 1.31 -8.71 -7.61
C ALA A 99 0.43 -9.62 -6.74
N SER A 100 1.03 -10.60 -6.04
CA SER A 100 0.34 -11.43 -5.04
C SER A 100 -0.19 -10.60 -3.87
N ARG A 101 0.63 -9.73 -3.28
CA ARG A 101 0.20 -8.79 -2.23
C ARG A 101 -0.91 -7.85 -2.71
N LEU A 102 -0.78 -7.28 -3.91
CA LEU A 102 -1.77 -6.36 -4.48
C LEU A 102 -3.08 -7.07 -4.78
N ARG A 103 -3.05 -8.32 -5.30
CA ARG A 103 -4.22 -9.17 -5.44
C ARG A 103 -4.85 -9.47 -4.08
N ALA A 104 -4.08 -9.90 -3.08
CA ALA A 104 -4.61 -10.22 -1.76
C ALA A 104 -5.27 -9.00 -1.08
N SER A 105 -4.66 -7.81 -1.17
CA SER A 105 -5.23 -6.57 -0.65
C SER A 105 -6.52 -6.18 -1.40
N ASN A 106 -6.50 -6.23 -2.74
CA ASN A 106 -7.66 -5.86 -3.55
C ASN A 106 -8.81 -6.86 -3.39
N THR A 107 -8.54 -8.17 -3.47
CA THR A 107 -9.55 -9.23 -3.31
C THR A 107 -10.23 -9.13 -1.94
N ARG A 108 -9.52 -8.96 -0.83
CA ARG A 108 -10.18 -8.81 0.48
C ARG A 108 -11.05 -7.56 0.58
N ALA A 109 -10.55 -6.42 0.11
CA ALA A 109 -11.34 -5.18 0.07
C ALA A 109 -12.55 -5.30 -0.87
N MET A 110 -12.41 -5.96 -2.01
CA MET A 110 -13.48 -6.20 -2.97
C MET A 110 -14.50 -7.22 -2.46
N ASP A 111 -14.07 -8.31 -1.83
CA ASP A 111 -14.94 -9.35 -1.28
C ASP A 111 -15.77 -8.79 -0.10
N ALA A 112 -15.14 -8.01 0.78
CA ALA A 112 -15.85 -7.31 1.86
C ALA A 112 -16.88 -6.31 1.30
N LYS A 113 -16.50 -5.52 0.28
CA LYS A 113 -17.42 -4.61 -0.44
C LYS A 113 -18.52 -5.35 -1.20
N SER A 114 -18.23 -6.55 -1.72
CA SER A 114 -19.18 -7.40 -2.45
C SER A 114 -20.18 -8.04 -1.50
N ALA A 115 -19.75 -8.46 -0.30
CA ALA A 115 -20.64 -8.96 0.75
C ALA A 115 -21.66 -7.89 1.20
N LEU A 116 -21.24 -6.62 1.28
CA LEU A 116 -22.15 -5.48 1.51
C LEU A 116 -23.10 -5.26 0.33
N ALA A 117 -22.60 -5.30 -0.91
CA ALA A 117 -23.42 -5.11 -2.12
C ALA A 117 -24.43 -6.26 -2.34
N GLN A 118 -24.14 -7.47 -1.85
CA GLN A 118 -25.05 -8.62 -1.84
C GLN A 118 -26.06 -8.58 -0.66
N GLY A 119 -26.09 -7.51 0.13
CA GLY A 119 -27.06 -7.33 1.21
C GLY A 119 -26.88 -8.28 2.38
N ARG A 120 -25.65 -8.75 2.66
CA ARG A 120 -25.40 -9.48 3.92
C ARG A 120 -25.68 -8.56 5.09
N ASP A 121 -26.55 -9.00 5.98
CA ASP A 121 -26.97 -8.21 7.13
C ASP A 121 -25.87 -8.20 8.21
N PHE A 122 -25.28 -7.02 8.41
CA PHE A 122 -24.31 -6.75 9.46
C PHE A 122 -24.90 -5.91 10.61
N SER A 123 -26.22 -5.67 10.63
CA SER A 123 -26.89 -4.85 11.66
C SER A 123 -26.73 -5.40 13.08
N ASN A 124 -26.56 -6.72 13.21
CA ASN A 124 -26.28 -7.41 14.47
C ASN A 124 -24.84 -7.21 14.98
N LEU A 125 -23.92 -6.70 14.17
CA LEU A 125 -22.53 -6.48 14.56
C LEU A 125 -22.35 -5.07 15.16
N ILE A 126 -21.69 -4.99 16.32
CA ILE A 126 -21.44 -3.71 17.00
C ILE A 126 -20.46 -2.83 16.20
N ILE A 127 -19.54 -3.47 15.48
CA ILE A 127 -18.60 -2.85 14.54
C ILE A 127 -18.72 -3.62 13.22
N PRO A 128 -18.99 -2.97 12.08
CA PRO A 128 -19.06 -3.67 10.79
C PRO A 128 -17.67 -4.17 10.39
N PRO A 129 -17.54 -5.27 9.63
CA PRO A 129 -16.26 -5.85 9.22
C PRO A 129 -15.51 -5.00 8.18
N PHE A 130 -16.15 -3.92 7.70
CA PHE A 130 -15.68 -3.01 6.66
C PHE A 130 -16.33 -1.63 6.84
N TYR A 131 -15.62 -0.56 6.49
CA TYR A 131 -16.18 0.79 6.50
C TYR A 131 -15.48 1.69 5.46
N ASN A 132 -16.24 2.48 4.70
CA ASN A 132 -15.70 3.51 3.80
C ASN A 132 -15.74 4.88 4.50
N LEU A 133 -14.57 5.45 4.75
CA LEU A 133 -14.41 6.82 5.22
C LEU A 133 -14.40 7.75 4.00
N THR A 134 -15.38 8.66 3.94
CA THR A 134 -15.59 9.59 2.82
C THR A 134 -15.81 11.02 3.33
N ASN A 135 -15.86 12.01 2.43
CA ASN A 135 -16.19 13.38 2.82
C ASN A 135 -17.57 13.51 3.52
N SER A 136 -18.53 12.62 3.23
CA SER A 136 -19.86 12.60 3.86
C SER A 136 -19.94 11.69 5.09
N SER A 137 -19.01 10.74 5.23
CA SER A 137 -18.92 9.84 6.38
C SER A 137 -17.45 9.68 6.80
N PRO A 138 -16.83 10.73 7.38
CA PRO A 138 -15.39 10.76 7.65
C PRO A 138 -14.99 10.01 8.93
N THR A 139 -15.94 9.37 9.61
CA THR A 139 -15.72 8.77 10.94
C THR A 139 -16.52 7.48 11.12
N LEU A 140 -15.82 6.35 11.24
CA LEU A 140 -16.37 5.15 11.86
C LEU A 140 -16.42 5.40 13.37
N VAL A 141 -17.57 5.18 14.01
CA VAL A 141 -17.74 5.29 15.47
C VAL A 141 -18.37 3.99 15.99
N PHE A 142 -17.95 3.54 17.17
CA PHE A 142 -18.57 2.40 17.84
C PHE A 142 -18.74 2.61 19.35
N ASN A 143 -19.74 1.93 19.91
CA ASN A 143 -20.05 1.93 21.34
C ASN A 143 -20.47 0.53 21.79
N ILE A 144 -19.69 -0.01 22.73
CA ILE A 144 -19.97 -1.24 23.48
C ILE A 144 -20.27 -0.82 24.91
N ASP A 145 -21.53 -0.53 25.20
CA ASP A 145 -22.03 -0.22 26.54
C ASP A 145 -22.05 -1.46 27.46
N SER A 146 -22.46 -1.28 28.72
CA SER A 146 -22.50 -2.34 29.73
C SER A 146 -23.44 -3.50 29.39
N THR A 147 -24.46 -3.30 28.54
CA THR A 147 -25.34 -4.38 28.08
C THR A 147 -24.67 -5.18 26.96
N ARG A 148 -24.01 -4.49 26.02
CA ARG A 148 -23.27 -5.10 24.91
C ARG A 148 -21.97 -5.77 25.36
N LEU A 149 -21.36 -5.33 26.47
CA LEU A 149 -20.22 -6.02 27.07
C LEU A 149 -20.58 -7.44 27.54
N MET A 150 -21.84 -7.69 27.92
CA MET A 150 -22.29 -9.03 28.33
C MET A 150 -22.48 -9.99 27.16
N THR A 151 -22.56 -9.48 25.92
CA THR A 151 -22.77 -10.30 24.71
C THR A 151 -21.45 -10.66 24.00
N ILE A 152 -20.29 -10.32 24.58
CA ILE A 152 -18.97 -10.52 23.96
C ILE A 152 -17.93 -11.02 24.98
N ASP A 153 -16.88 -11.68 24.49
CA ASP A 153 -15.69 -12.04 25.27
C ASP A 153 -14.77 -10.81 25.44
N TYR A 154 -15.23 -9.84 26.22
CA TYR A 154 -14.52 -8.57 26.41
C TYR A 154 -13.15 -8.70 27.12
N PRO A 155 -12.84 -9.70 27.96
CA PRO A 155 -11.47 -9.90 28.47
C PRO A 155 -10.45 -10.10 27.35
N ARG A 156 -10.85 -10.73 26.24
CA ARG A 156 -10.04 -10.89 25.01
C ARG A 156 -10.29 -9.82 23.94
N PHE A 157 -10.88 -8.68 24.30
CA PHE A 157 -11.15 -7.59 23.34
C PHE A 157 -9.87 -7.08 22.66
N SER A 158 -9.90 -7.06 21.33
CA SER A 158 -8.82 -6.60 20.46
C SER A 158 -9.39 -6.03 19.17
N PHE A 159 -9.52 -4.69 19.10
CA PHE A 159 -9.96 -3.98 17.91
C PHE A 159 -8.83 -3.88 16.88
N LYS A 160 -8.96 -4.58 15.76
CA LYS A 160 -8.00 -4.66 14.67
C LYS A 160 -8.68 -4.34 13.33
N PHE A 161 -7.99 -3.60 12.47
CA PHE A 161 -8.43 -3.28 11.11
C PHE A 161 -7.23 -3.03 10.20
N ASN A 162 -7.40 -3.25 8.89
CA ASN A 162 -6.51 -2.75 7.86
C ASN A 162 -6.99 -1.38 7.36
N VAL A 163 -6.06 -0.56 6.86
CA VAL A 163 -6.32 0.72 6.18
C VAL A 163 -5.82 0.65 4.73
N HIS A 164 -6.62 1.16 3.80
CA HIS A 164 -6.25 1.34 2.40
C HIS A 164 -6.78 2.69 1.88
N GLY A 165 -6.09 3.33 0.92
CA GLY A 165 -6.49 4.62 0.34
C GLY A 165 -6.03 5.87 1.13
N LEU A 166 -5.30 5.70 2.22
CA LEU A 166 -4.63 6.80 2.91
C LEU A 166 -3.50 7.37 2.04
N ASN A 167 -3.32 8.69 2.06
CA ASN A 167 -2.26 9.42 1.37
C ASN A 167 -1.88 10.69 2.17
N ASP A 168 -0.77 11.34 1.79
CA ASP A 168 -0.18 12.45 2.55
C ASP A 168 -1.09 13.70 2.69
N LEU A 169 -2.11 13.86 1.83
CA LEU A 169 -3.09 14.95 1.90
C LEU A 169 -4.17 14.73 2.98
N LEU A 170 -4.17 13.56 3.62
CA LEU A 170 -5.09 13.19 4.69
C LEU A 170 -4.38 13.20 6.04
N ASP A 171 -5.09 13.60 7.09
CA ASP A 171 -4.77 13.27 8.48
C ASP A 171 -5.76 12.23 8.96
N ALA A 172 -5.27 11.21 9.66
CA ALA A 172 -6.11 10.13 10.14
C ALA A 172 -5.66 9.68 11.54
N GLU A 173 -6.62 9.29 12.35
CA GLU A 173 -6.37 8.73 13.68
C GLU A 173 -7.45 7.72 14.07
N ALA A 174 -7.07 6.79 14.93
CA ALA A 174 -8.01 5.90 15.60
C ALA A 174 -7.87 6.03 17.11
N ALA A 175 -9.00 6.02 17.80
CA ALA A 175 -9.07 6.09 19.25
C ALA A 175 -9.94 4.96 19.81
N VAL A 176 -9.48 4.37 20.91
CA VAL A 176 -10.27 3.45 21.74
C VAL A 176 -10.20 3.90 23.20
N PHE A 177 -11.35 3.89 23.84
CA PHE A 177 -11.61 4.40 25.18
C PHE A 177 -12.21 3.28 26.03
N PHE A 178 -11.47 2.85 27.04
CA PHE A 178 -11.94 1.87 28.01
C PHE A 178 -12.38 2.61 29.27
N THR A 179 -13.69 2.74 29.44
CA THR A 179 -14.29 3.41 30.60
C THR A 179 -14.46 2.38 31.71
N TYR A 180 -13.74 2.57 32.81
CA TYR A 180 -13.92 1.83 34.05
C TYR A 180 -14.72 2.68 35.05
N LYS A 181 -15.21 2.06 36.12
CA LYS A 181 -16.00 2.70 37.17
C LYS A 181 -15.37 4.02 37.68
N ASP A 182 -14.08 4.01 37.95
CA ASP A 182 -13.36 5.11 38.61
C ASP A 182 -12.23 5.70 37.74
N THR A 183 -12.09 5.29 36.46
CA THR A 183 -10.97 5.69 35.58
C THR A 183 -11.30 5.51 34.10
N LEU A 184 -10.74 6.36 33.23
CA LEU A 184 -10.85 6.24 31.77
C LEU A 184 -9.47 6.03 31.14
N VAL A 185 -9.26 4.88 30.50
CA VAL A 185 -8.02 4.62 29.73
C VAL A 185 -8.26 5.00 28.27
N LYS A 186 -7.49 5.97 27.78
CA LYS A 186 -7.52 6.42 26.38
C LYS A 186 -6.34 5.86 25.60
N ARG A 187 -6.58 5.33 24.40
CA ARG A 187 -5.54 4.94 23.44
C ARG A 187 -5.87 5.62 22.12
N ILE A 188 -5.09 6.62 21.73
CA ILE A 188 -5.20 7.34 20.46
C ILE A 188 -3.93 7.04 19.67
N VAL A 189 -4.06 6.69 18.40
CA VAL A 189 -2.96 6.31 17.51
C VAL A 189 -3.15 7.04 16.17
N PRO A 190 -2.15 7.81 15.69
CA PRO A 190 -2.20 8.35 14.34
C PRO A 190 -2.14 7.21 13.34
N ILE A 191 -2.91 7.35 12.26
CA ILE A 191 -2.89 6.44 11.11
C ILE A 191 -2.07 7.15 10.04
N ASP A 192 -0.79 6.81 9.95
CA ASP A 192 0.20 7.41 9.04
C ASP A 192 0.51 6.53 7.82
N GLN A 193 0.03 5.30 7.81
CA GLN A 193 0.28 4.32 6.74
C GLN A 193 -0.91 3.40 6.45
N ASN A 194 -0.99 2.92 5.19
CA ASN A 194 -1.87 1.83 4.78
C ASN A 194 -1.35 0.50 5.36
N SER A 195 -1.80 0.14 6.56
CA SER A 195 -1.30 -1.02 7.33
C SER A 195 -2.37 -1.58 8.28
N ILE A 196 -1.99 -2.59 9.07
CA ILE A 196 -2.77 -3.16 10.17
C ILE A 196 -2.59 -2.29 11.42
N TYR A 197 -3.70 -1.92 12.06
CA TYR A 197 -3.74 -1.28 13.38
C TYR A 197 -4.41 -2.23 14.38
N THR A 198 -4.04 -2.15 15.66
CA THR A 198 -4.60 -3.04 16.71
C THR A 198 -4.62 -2.35 18.08
N PHE A 199 -5.76 -2.47 18.76
CA PHE A 199 -6.06 -1.89 20.07
C PHE A 199 -6.58 -2.97 21.02
N SER A 200 -5.71 -3.49 21.88
CA SER A 200 -6.04 -4.50 22.89
C SER A 200 -6.53 -3.86 24.19
N LYS A 201 -7.39 -4.58 24.94
CA LYS A 201 -7.81 -4.19 26.29
C LYS A 201 -6.61 -4.01 27.23
N PRO A 202 -6.56 -2.95 28.06
CA PRO A 202 -5.53 -2.80 29.09
C PRO A 202 -5.71 -3.84 30.21
N GLN A 203 -4.61 -4.23 30.85
CA GLN A 203 -4.59 -5.15 32.00
C GLN A 203 -5.11 -4.44 33.26
N LEU A 204 -6.43 -4.35 33.36
CA LEU A 204 -7.19 -3.79 34.48
C LEU A 204 -8.39 -4.69 34.79
N ALA A 205 -8.84 -4.67 36.05
CA ALA A 205 -9.89 -5.55 36.55
C ALA A 205 -11.18 -5.48 35.73
N ASP A 206 -11.59 -6.64 35.20
CA ASP A 206 -12.70 -6.78 34.27
C ASP A 206 -14.04 -6.33 34.86
N SER A 207 -14.30 -6.63 36.13
CA SER A 207 -15.50 -6.26 36.88
C SER A 207 -15.73 -4.74 37.02
N LEU A 208 -14.69 -3.93 36.79
CA LEU A 208 -14.78 -2.47 36.83
C LEU A 208 -15.06 -1.85 35.45
N LEU A 209 -14.95 -2.60 34.34
CA LEU A 209 -15.20 -2.08 33.00
C LEU A 209 -16.69 -1.76 32.82
N LYS A 210 -16.99 -0.60 32.24
CA LYS A 210 -18.35 -0.08 32.01
C LYS A 210 -18.69 0.08 30.54
N SER A 211 -17.74 0.50 29.71
CA SER A 211 -17.89 0.54 28.27
C SER A 211 -16.56 0.52 27.53
N ILE A 212 -16.62 0.13 26.26
CA ILE A 212 -15.55 0.36 25.28
C ILE A 212 -16.15 1.18 24.15
N THR A 213 -15.65 2.39 23.95
CA THR A 213 -16.04 3.24 22.82
C THR A 213 -14.82 3.54 21.96
N GLY A 214 -15.04 3.94 20.71
CA GLY A 214 -13.94 4.30 19.84
C GLY A 214 -14.37 4.86 18.51
N TYR A 215 -13.40 5.35 17.77
CA TYR A 215 -13.58 5.84 16.42
C TYR A 215 -12.34 5.61 15.55
N VAL A 216 -12.55 5.67 14.24
CA VAL A 216 -11.51 5.88 13.24
C VAL A 216 -11.94 7.06 12.39
N HIS A 217 -11.14 8.13 12.35
CA HIS A 217 -11.45 9.38 11.68
C HIS A 217 -10.42 9.71 10.61
N VAL A 218 -10.88 10.30 9.51
CA VAL A 218 -10.03 10.88 8.46
C VAL A 218 -10.49 12.31 8.16
N ALA A 219 -9.56 13.25 8.22
CA ALA A 219 -9.72 14.63 7.80
C ALA A 219 -8.86 14.92 6.55
N ASN A 220 -9.27 15.89 5.73
CA ASN A 220 -8.47 16.33 4.59
C ASN A 220 -7.69 17.60 4.96
N LYS A 221 -6.38 17.62 4.70
CA LYS A 221 -5.50 18.79 4.92
C LYS A 221 -5.82 19.92 3.95
N VAL A 222 -6.43 19.61 2.81
CA VAL A 222 -6.74 20.54 1.73
C VAL A 222 -8.25 20.75 1.62
N ARG A 223 -8.68 22.02 1.58
CA ARG A 223 -10.10 22.35 1.37
C ARG A 223 -10.57 21.83 0.01
N GLY A 224 -11.65 21.05 0.00
CA GLY A 224 -12.20 20.44 -1.21
C GLY A 224 -11.48 19.17 -1.69
N GLY A 225 -10.48 18.68 -0.96
CA GLY A 225 -9.85 17.39 -1.27
C GLY A 225 -10.82 16.21 -1.09
N PHE A 226 -10.68 15.19 -1.93
CA PHE A 226 -11.47 13.96 -1.81
C PHE A 226 -10.92 13.04 -0.72
N THR A 227 -11.82 12.36 -0.03
CA THR A 227 -11.53 11.34 0.97
C THR A 227 -12.18 10.03 0.52
N ASN A 228 -11.38 8.98 0.37
CA ASN A 228 -11.85 7.63 0.05
C ASN A 228 -10.90 6.61 0.72
N VAL A 229 -10.99 6.52 2.05
CA VAL A 229 -10.18 5.58 2.84
C VAL A 229 -11.04 4.39 3.21
N VAL A 230 -10.53 3.19 2.98
CA VAL A 230 -11.22 1.92 3.18
C VAL A 230 -10.65 1.24 4.43
N LEU A 231 -11.52 0.95 5.39
CA LEU A 231 -11.23 0.08 6.52
C LEU A 231 -11.77 -1.32 6.22
N TYR A 232 -10.95 -2.36 6.39
CA TYR A 232 -11.35 -3.76 6.08
C TYR A 232 -10.66 -4.79 6.99
N ASP A 233 -11.15 -6.03 6.96
CA ASP A 233 -10.91 -7.09 7.96
C ASP A 233 -11.09 -6.57 9.41
N ILE A 234 -12.11 -5.73 9.62
CA ILE A 234 -12.37 -5.12 10.93
C ILE A 234 -12.87 -6.20 11.90
N THR A 235 -12.15 -6.34 13.01
CA THR A 235 -12.35 -7.35 14.06
C THR A 235 -12.22 -6.67 15.42
N TYR A 236 -12.91 -7.17 16.46
CA TYR A 236 -12.90 -6.53 17.80
C TYR A 236 -12.89 -7.50 18.99
N ILE A 237 -13.24 -8.74 18.71
CA ILE A 237 -12.84 -9.96 19.40
C ILE A 237 -12.29 -10.88 18.30
N ASP A 238 -12.09 -12.17 18.56
CA ASP A 238 -11.79 -13.15 17.51
C ASP A 238 -13.06 -13.49 16.68
N THR A 239 -13.75 -12.45 16.18
CA THR A 239 -15.05 -12.53 15.50
C THR A 239 -15.02 -13.36 14.23
N LEU A 240 -13.83 -13.58 13.64
CA LEU A 240 -13.68 -14.50 12.51
C LEU A 240 -14.16 -15.91 12.90
N SER A 241 -13.91 -16.37 14.14
CA SER A 241 -14.45 -17.65 14.61
C SER A 241 -15.98 -17.68 14.67
N VAL A 242 -16.63 -16.54 15.00
CA VAL A 242 -18.10 -16.41 15.04
C VAL A 242 -18.69 -16.37 13.63
N MET A 243 -18.09 -15.59 12.72
CA MET A 243 -18.53 -15.50 11.33
C MET A 243 -18.31 -16.82 10.56
N ASN A 244 -17.23 -17.56 10.85
CA ASN A 244 -16.95 -18.87 10.26
C ASN A 244 -17.96 -19.96 10.67
N ASN A 245 -18.57 -19.84 11.86
CA ASN A 245 -19.47 -20.86 12.41
C ASN A 245 -20.92 -20.69 11.95
N GLU A 246 -21.35 -19.49 11.55
CA GLU A 246 -22.70 -19.24 11.02
C GLU A 246 -22.75 -19.03 9.49
N ALA A 247 -21.64 -18.60 8.88
CA ALA A 247 -21.53 -18.45 7.42
C ALA A 247 -20.32 -19.25 6.91
N GLY A 248 -20.57 -20.45 6.40
CA GLY A 248 -19.52 -21.29 5.83
C GLY A 248 -18.76 -20.57 4.70
N TYR A 249 -17.50 -20.23 4.95
CA TYR A 249 -16.60 -19.66 3.96
C TYR A 249 -16.11 -20.76 3.00
N PRO A 250 -16.46 -20.73 1.70
CA PRO A 250 -15.76 -21.55 0.74
C PRO A 250 -14.37 -20.94 0.52
N VAL A 251 -13.32 -21.68 0.87
CA VAL A 251 -11.97 -21.41 0.38
C VAL A 251 -12.01 -21.66 -1.13
N GLN A 252 -12.14 -20.61 -1.95
CA GLN A 252 -12.11 -20.78 -3.39
C GLN A 252 -10.71 -21.15 -3.85
N ASN A 253 -10.63 -22.34 -4.45
CA ASN A 253 -9.46 -22.86 -5.13
C ASN A 253 -9.15 -21.99 -6.36
N ASN A 254 -7.87 -21.70 -6.60
CA ASN A 254 -7.43 -20.81 -7.68
C ASN A 254 -7.77 -21.40 -9.06
N ASN A 255 -8.74 -20.81 -9.77
CA ASN A 255 -9.16 -21.29 -11.09
C ASN A 255 -8.20 -20.80 -12.21
N PRO A 256 -7.54 -21.70 -12.98
CA PRO A 256 -6.55 -21.33 -13.99
C PRO A 256 -7.07 -20.52 -15.19
N GLU A 257 -8.38 -20.42 -15.43
CA GLU A 257 -8.89 -19.58 -16.54
C GLU A 257 -8.61 -18.08 -16.36
N SER A 258 -8.39 -17.64 -15.12
CA SER A 258 -7.99 -16.25 -14.81
C SER A 258 -6.60 -15.88 -15.35
N LEU A 259 -5.75 -16.86 -15.67
CA LEU A 259 -4.38 -16.66 -16.18
C LEU A 259 -4.37 -16.08 -17.60
N LYS A 260 -5.24 -16.57 -18.49
CA LYS A 260 -5.22 -16.24 -19.94
C LYS A 260 -5.57 -14.78 -20.28
N LYS A 261 -6.15 -14.02 -19.34
CA LYS A 261 -6.50 -12.60 -19.54
C LYS A 261 -5.38 -11.64 -19.10
N ILE A 262 -4.29 -12.18 -18.55
CA ILE A 262 -3.18 -11.41 -17.94
C ILE A 262 -1.99 -11.28 -18.90
N ASP A 263 -1.77 -12.27 -19.79
CA ASP A 263 -0.74 -12.21 -20.83
C ASP A 263 -0.84 -10.91 -21.66
N THR A 264 -2.06 -10.49 -22.00
CA THR A 264 -2.36 -9.25 -22.76
C THR A 264 -2.07 -7.95 -21.98
N ILE A 265 -1.86 -8.02 -20.67
CA ILE A 265 -1.45 -6.87 -19.84
C ILE A 265 0.08 -6.82 -19.71
N SER A 266 0.73 -7.99 -19.69
CA SER A 266 2.20 -8.10 -19.73
C SER A 266 2.77 -7.45 -20.99
N GLU A 267 2.17 -7.72 -22.16
CA GLU A 267 2.58 -7.14 -23.44
C GLU A 267 2.55 -5.60 -23.45
N ARG A 268 1.58 -4.98 -22.76
CA ARG A 268 1.43 -3.51 -22.71
C ARG A 268 2.46 -2.83 -21.79
N ASN A 269 3.06 -3.56 -20.85
CA ASN A 269 4.12 -3.01 -20.00
C ASN A 269 5.48 -2.93 -20.73
N ASN A 270 5.70 -3.74 -21.76
CA ASN A 270 6.91 -3.67 -22.59
C ASN A 270 6.98 -2.37 -23.44
N GLU A 271 5.84 -1.73 -23.75
CA GLU A 271 5.83 -0.42 -24.42
C GLU A 271 6.40 0.70 -23.52
N ILE A 272 6.29 0.57 -22.20
CA ILE A 272 6.82 1.58 -21.25
C ILE A 272 8.35 1.53 -21.24
N SER A 273 8.95 0.35 -21.40
CA SER A 273 10.41 0.20 -21.50
C SER A 273 10.98 0.91 -22.74
N SER A 274 10.26 0.94 -23.88
CA SER A 274 10.75 1.62 -25.09
C SER A 274 10.64 3.16 -25.00
N SER A 275 9.79 3.68 -24.13
CA SER A 275 9.64 5.12 -23.90
C SER A 275 10.83 5.72 -23.13
N ALA A 276 11.44 4.94 -22.22
CA ALA A 276 12.63 5.36 -21.45
C ALA A 276 13.89 5.53 -22.33
N GLU A 277 14.01 4.74 -23.40
CA GLU A 277 15.12 4.83 -24.38
C GLU A 277 15.12 6.18 -25.13
N GLY A 278 13.94 6.78 -25.33
CA GLY A 278 13.73 7.94 -26.19
C GLY A 278 14.25 9.28 -25.64
N MET A 279 14.56 9.37 -24.34
CA MET A 279 14.92 10.64 -23.70
C MET A 279 16.43 10.90 -23.61
N ARG A 280 17.28 9.99 -24.13
CA ARG A 280 18.74 10.02 -23.95
C ARG A 280 19.56 10.54 -25.15
N VAL A 281 19.01 11.42 -25.99
CA VAL A 281 19.81 12.18 -26.98
C VAL A 281 19.32 13.62 -27.15
N LYS A 282 19.96 14.57 -26.46
CA LYS A 282 20.36 15.91 -26.98
C LYS A 282 21.02 16.77 -25.90
N GLU A 283 22.33 16.59 -25.71
CA GLU A 283 23.18 17.66 -25.17
C GLU A 283 24.56 17.65 -25.83
N GLY A 284 25.01 18.83 -26.29
CA GLY A 284 26.42 19.15 -26.53
C GLY A 284 27.10 18.64 -27.82
N GLN A 285 27.02 19.42 -28.92
CA GLN A 285 28.19 19.64 -29.80
C GLN A 285 28.09 20.91 -30.66
N ASN A 286 29.02 21.84 -30.43
CA ASN A 286 29.40 22.99 -31.26
C ASN A 286 30.76 22.64 -31.93
N THR A 287 31.24 23.16 -33.07
CA THR A 287 30.85 24.17 -34.09
C THR A 287 31.89 24.00 -35.25
N PRO A 288 32.05 24.87 -36.28
CA PRO A 288 31.16 25.82 -37.00
C PRO A 288 31.12 25.53 -38.54
N GLY A 289 30.30 26.24 -39.33
CA GLY A 289 30.32 26.07 -40.80
C GLY A 289 29.46 27.02 -41.64
N ASN A 290 30.06 28.14 -42.05
CA ASN A 290 29.55 29.15 -42.98
C ASN A 290 28.86 28.59 -44.26
N ASN A 291 27.65 29.07 -44.58
CA ASN A 291 27.37 29.70 -45.89
C ASN A 291 25.98 30.38 -45.98
N ARG A 292 25.99 31.64 -46.43
CA ARG A 292 24.85 32.38 -47.02
C ARG A 292 25.29 32.77 -48.45
N PRO A 293 24.37 32.89 -49.42
CA PRO A 293 23.88 34.26 -49.68
C PRO A 293 22.42 34.39 -50.17
N GLN A 294 22.02 35.66 -50.16
CA GLN A 294 20.73 36.29 -50.44
C GLN A 294 19.96 35.94 -51.74
N ARG A 295 18.62 36.10 -51.68
CA ARG A 295 17.72 36.98 -52.49
C ARG A 295 16.30 36.35 -52.55
N LYS A 296 15.16 37.06 -52.71
CA LYS A 296 14.87 38.49 -52.93
C LYS A 296 13.46 38.83 -52.41
N SER A 297 13.22 40.12 -52.20
CA SER A 297 11.92 40.79 -52.00
C SER A 297 10.74 40.36 -52.89
N MET A 298 9.51 40.41 -52.36
CA MET A 298 8.53 41.42 -52.79
C MET A 298 7.35 41.63 -51.83
N LEU A 299 6.88 42.87 -51.71
CA LEU A 299 5.58 43.21 -51.12
C LEU A 299 4.45 42.79 -52.08
N ARG A 300 3.28 42.45 -51.53
CA ARG A 300 2.03 43.07 -52.02
C ARG A 300 0.97 43.16 -50.93
N ARG A 301 0.13 44.19 -51.08
CA ARG A 301 -0.85 44.71 -50.11
C ARG A 301 -2.14 44.98 -50.87
N SER A 302 -3.25 44.43 -50.41
CA SER A 302 -4.66 44.84 -50.59
C SER A 302 -5.48 43.94 -49.64
N ARG A 303 -6.33 44.48 -48.77
CA ARG A 303 -7.70 44.98 -49.05
C ARG A 303 -8.58 43.85 -49.62
N GLU A 304 -9.73 43.54 -49.05
CA GLU A 304 -10.58 44.32 -48.11
C GLU A 304 -10.80 43.61 -46.76
#